data_AF-A0A7Y7IFK2-F1
#
_entry.id   AF-A0A7Y7IFK2-F1
#
_cell.length_a   1.000
_cell.length_b   1.000
_cell.length_c   1.000
_cell.angle_alpha   90.00
_cell.angle_beta   90.00
_cell.angle_gamma   90.00
#
_symmetry.space_group_name_H-M   'P 1'
#
loop_
_entity.id
_entity.type
_entity.pdbx_description
1 polymer ?
#
loop_
_entity_poly.entity_id
_entity_poly.type
_entity_poly.pdbx_seq_one_letter_code
_entity_poly.pdbx_strand_id
1 'polypeptide(L)'
;MKALFDLSFTKFISPSIAKIVYVLIMVVIGLTYLIAVIASFRVNAVIGLLVLIIVGPIVALLYLVLARVGLESLIAAIRTAENTAELVRLSGGGRPNAGPGAPANYPYAPQYPPASPTPPPAAPGF
;
A
#
# COMPACT_ATOMS: atom_id res chain seq x y z
N MET A 1 -1.51 -20.80 12.39
CA MET A 1 -0.23 -20.63 13.12
C MET A 1 1.02 -20.96 12.27
N LYS A 2 0.94 -21.68 11.13
CA LYS A 2 2.10 -21.93 10.23
C LYS A 2 2.49 -20.75 9.31
N ALA A 3 1.57 -19.84 9.00
CA ALA A 3 1.83 -18.75 8.04
C ALA A 3 2.71 -17.61 8.58
N LEU A 4 2.97 -17.55 9.89
CA LEU A 4 3.77 -16.50 10.52
C LEU A 4 5.28 -16.80 10.52
N PHE A 5 5.68 -18.03 10.18
CA PHE A 5 7.08 -18.47 10.08
C PHE A 5 7.45 -18.88 8.66
N ASP A 6 6.68 -18.45 7.66
CA ASP A 6 6.99 -18.71 6.26
C ASP A 6 8.00 -17.67 5.76
N LEU A 7 9.30 -17.93 6.00
CA LEU A 7 10.44 -17.13 5.54
C LEU A 7 10.63 -17.16 4.01
N SER A 8 9.72 -17.81 3.28
CA SER A 8 9.74 -17.93 1.83
C SER A 8 9.33 -16.63 1.11
N PHE A 9 8.70 -15.66 1.80
CA PHE A 9 8.18 -14.40 1.23
C PHE A 9 7.36 -14.57 -0.07
N THR A 10 6.87 -15.78 -0.37
CA THR A 10 6.28 -16.13 -1.67
C THR A 10 4.82 -15.70 -1.75
N LYS A 11 4.23 -15.29 -0.61
CA LYS A 11 2.86 -14.79 -0.52
C LYS A 11 2.85 -13.43 0.14
N PHE A 12 2.32 -12.43 -0.56
CA PHE A 12 2.16 -11.06 -0.06
C PHE A 12 1.51 -11.07 1.33
N ILE A 13 2.14 -10.37 2.28
CA ILE A 13 1.66 -10.23 3.65
C ILE A 13 0.28 -9.58 3.58
N SER A 14 -0.78 -10.35 3.78
CA SER A 14 -2.14 -9.80 3.78
C SER A 14 -2.21 -8.59 4.72
N PRO A 15 -2.92 -7.50 4.35
CA PRO A 15 -3.03 -6.30 5.18
C PRO A 15 -3.55 -6.56 6.61
N SER A 16 -4.22 -7.70 6.84
CA SER A 16 -4.62 -8.14 8.18
C SER A 16 -3.43 -8.53 9.09
N ILE A 17 -2.35 -9.08 8.53
CA ILE A 17 -1.16 -9.50 9.30
C ILE A 17 -0.35 -8.28 9.75
N ALA A 18 -0.30 -7.23 8.94
CA ALA A 18 0.40 -5.99 9.27
C ALA A 18 -0.08 -5.35 10.59
N LYS A 19 -1.39 -5.47 10.90
CA LYS A 19 -1.94 -5.01 12.18
C LYS A 19 -1.35 -5.77 13.37
N ILE A 20 -1.21 -7.08 13.26
CA ILE A 20 -0.62 -7.94 14.30
C ILE A 20 0.86 -7.58 14.49
N VAL A 21 1.58 -7.37 13.40
CA VAL A 21 2.98 -6.93 13.44
C VAL A 21 3.12 -5.58 14.15
N TYR A 22 2.23 -4.61 13.89
CA TYR A 22 2.24 -3.34 14.60
C TYR A 22 2.10 -3.51 16.12
N VAL A 23 1.14 -4.34 16.54
CA VAL A 23 0.91 -4.61 17.97
C VAL A 23 2.13 -5.28 18.60
N LEU A 24 2.74 -6.25 17.91
CA LEU A 24 3.98 -6.89 18.39
C LEU A 24 5.13 -5.89 18.52
N ILE A 25 5.35 -5.04 17.51
CA ILE A 25 6.37 -3.98 17.55
C ILE A 25 6.10 -3.03 18.73
N MET A 26 4.85 -2.62 18.93
CA MET A 26 4.48 -1.73 20.03
C MET A 26 4.77 -2.35 21.41
N VAL A 27 4.46 -3.64 21.58
CA VAL A 27 4.78 -4.38 22.81
C VAL A 27 6.30 -4.47 23.01
N VAL A 28 7.07 -4.77 21.96
CA VAL A 28 8.53 -4.84 22.03
C VAL A 28 9.14 -3.48 22.38
N ILE A 29 8.65 -2.39 21.79
CA ILE A 29 9.08 -1.02 22.13
C ILE A 29 8.75 -0.70 23.60
N GLY A 30 7.56 -1.08 24.08
CA GLY A 30 7.18 -0.89 25.48
C GLY A 30 8.08 -1.66 26.45
N LEU A 31 8.39 -2.92 26.14
CA LEU A 31 9.25 -3.76 26.96
C LEU A 31 10.71 -3.27 26.98
N THR A 32 11.24 -2.95 25.80
CA THR A 32 12.61 -2.41 25.68
C THR A 32 12.73 -1.07 26.39
N TYR A 33 11.72 -0.21 26.31
CA TYR A 33 11.65 1.03 27.07
C TYR A 33 11.69 0.77 28.59
N LEU A 34 10.87 -0.15 29.10
CA LEU A 34 10.85 -0.48 30.53
C LEU A 34 12.21 -1.01 31.02
N ILE A 35 12.84 -1.91 30.24
CA ILE A 35 14.18 -2.43 30.53
C ILE A 35 15.21 -1.29 30.55
N ALA A 36 15.17 -0.38 29.57
CA ALA A 36 16.08 0.76 29.49
C ALA A 36 15.94 1.70 30.69
N VAL A 37 14.70 1.95 31.15
CA VAL A 37 14.44 2.74 32.35
C VAL A 37 15.06 2.06 33.58
N ILE A 38 14.79 0.77 33.80
CA ILE A 38 15.32 0.03 34.95
C ILE A 38 16.86 0.04 34.92
N ALA A 39 17.47 -0.20 33.75
CA ALA A 39 18.92 -0.16 33.59
C ALA A 39 19.49 1.23 33.91
N SER A 40 18.81 2.30 33.49
CA SER A 40 19.25 3.68 33.73
C SER A 40 19.24 4.06 35.22
N PHE A 41 18.22 3.63 35.97
CA PHE A 41 18.15 3.85 37.42
C PHE A 41 19.24 3.10 38.19
N ARG A 42 19.78 2.00 37.67
CA ARG A 42 20.92 1.29 38.27
C ARG A 42 22.23 2.06 38.15
N VAL A 43 22.34 2.95 37.16
CA VAL A 43 23.54 3.77 36.94
C VAL A 43 23.48 5.02 37.82
N ASN A 44 22.39 5.80 37.70
CA ASN A 44 22.22 7.04 38.46
C ASN A 44 20.74 7.47 38.44
N ALA A 45 20.24 8.01 39.56
CA ALA A 45 18.85 8.47 39.67
C ALA A 45 18.49 9.61 38.69
N VAL A 46 19.41 10.54 38.44
CA VAL A 46 19.23 11.65 37.48
C VAL A 46 19.13 11.12 36.06
N ILE A 47 19.99 10.16 35.68
CA ILE A 47 19.94 9.52 34.36
C ILE A 47 18.64 8.72 34.21
N GLY A 48 18.26 7.96 35.23
CA GLY A 48 16.98 7.23 35.26
C GLY A 48 15.78 8.15 35.03
N LEU A 49 15.74 9.30 35.72
CA LEU A 49 14.67 10.29 35.56
C LEU A 49 14.66 10.91 34.15
N LEU A 50 15.83 11.24 33.61
CA LEU A 50 15.97 11.79 32.26
C LEU A 50 15.47 10.81 31.20
N VAL A 51 15.82 9.52 31.32
CA VAL A 51 15.36 8.47 30.41
C VAL A 51 13.86 8.20 30.57
N LEU A 52 13.33 8.21 31.78
CA LEU A 52 11.90 7.99 32.03
C LEU A 52 11.01 9.13 31.48
N ILE A 53 11.44 10.39 31.62
CA ILE A 53 10.56 11.54 31.32
C ILE A 53 10.79 12.08 29.91
N ILE A 54 12.04 12.12 29.45
CA ILE A 54 12.40 12.85 28.24
C ILE A 54 12.84 11.86 27.16
N VAL A 55 13.98 11.20 27.34
CA VAL A 55 14.60 10.44 26.26
C VAL A 55 13.77 9.23 25.87
N GLY A 56 13.26 8.47 26.83
CA GLY A 56 12.49 7.27 26.59
C GLY A 56 11.20 7.51 25.82
N PRO A 57 10.30 8.42 26.26
CA PRO A 57 9.10 8.75 25.51
C PRO A 57 9.39 9.28 24.10
N ILE A 58 10.40 10.15 23.93
CA ILE A 58 10.77 10.68 22.61
C ILE A 58 11.25 9.55 21.68
N VAL A 59 12.14 8.69 22.16
CA VAL A 59 12.68 7.57 21.38
C VAL A 59 11.58 6.55 21.07
N ALA A 60 10.75 6.18 22.05
CA ALA A 60 9.64 5.25 21.86
C ALA A 60 8.62 5.77 20.84
N LEU A 61 8.24 7.06 20.93
CA LEU A 61 7.35 7.69 19.96
C LEU A 61 7.96 7.72 18.56
N LEU A 62 9.24 8.08 18.45
CA LEU A 62 9.95 8.07 17.17
C LEU A 62 9.89 6.68 16.51
N TYR A 63 10.21 5.61 17.26
CA TYR A 63 10.13 4.25 16.75
C TYR A 63 8.70 3.81 16.41
N LEU A 64 7.69 4.22 17.19
CA LEU A 64 6.29 3.94 16.88
C LEU A 64 5.83 4.63 15.59
N VAL A 65 6.24 5.88 15.38
CA VAL A 65 5.95 6.62 14.14
C VAL A 65 6.63 5.96 12.94
N LEU A 66 7.90 5.58 13.07
CA LEU A 66 8.61 4.86 12.01
C LEU A 66 7.95 3.52 11.69
N ALA A 67 7.56 2.76 12.71
CA ALA A 67 6.83 1.51 12.54
C ALA A 67 5.48 1.74 11.84
N ARG A 68 4.78 2.81 12.18
CA ARG A 68 3.51 3.19 11.56
C ARG A 68 3.68 3.47 10.07
N VAL A 69 4.62 4.35 9.72
CA VAL A 69 4.91 4.73 8.33
C VAL A 69 5.41 3.53 7.52
N GLY A 70 6.26 2.69 8.12
CA GLY A 70 6.76 1.46 7.49
C GLY A 70 5.64 0.47 7.17
N LEU A 71 4.67 0.27 8.07
CA LEU A 71 3.53 -0.60 7.81
C LEU A 71 2.53 0.02 6.82
N GLU A 72 2.32 1.33 6.88
CA GLU A 72 1.45 2.04 5.92
C GLU A 72 2.02 1.93 4.51
N SER A 73 3.32 2.13 4.33
CA SER A 73 3.99 1.97 3.03
C SER A 73 3.94 0.52 2.51
N LEU A 74 4.14 -0.47 3.39
CA LEU A 74 4.00 -1.89 3.03
C LEU A 74 2.58 -2.23 2.57
N ILE A 75 1.57 -1.81 3.33
CA ILE A 75 0.15 -2.06 2.98
C ILE A 75 -0.21 -1.35 1.68
N ALA A 76 0.26 -0.11 1.47
CA ALA A 76 0.03 0.64 0.24
C ALA A 76 0.62 -0.08 -0.98
N ALA A 77 1.86 -0.59 -0.88
CA ALA A 77 2.50 -1.35 -1.95
C ALA A 77 1.71 -2.61 -2.32
N ILE A 78 1.21 -3.35 -1.33
CA ILE A 78 0.41 -4.57 -1.55
C ILE A 78 -0.93 -4.24 -2.21
N ARG A 79 -1.64 -3.22 -1.72
CA ARG A 79 -2.89 -2.76 -2.33
C ARG A 79 -2.71 -2.32 -3.77
N THR A 80 -1.60 -1.65 -4.08
CA THR A 80 -1.27 -1.28 -5.46
C THR A 80 -1.08 -2.52 -6.34
N ALA A 81 -0.34 -3.52 -5.87
CA ALA A 81 -0.13 -4.76 -6.61
C ALA A 81 -1.46 -5.53 -6.86
N GLU A 82 -2.32 -5.61 -5.84
CA GLU A 82 -3.65 -6.24 -5.96
C GLU A 82 -4.54 -5.52 -6.97
N ASN A 83 -4.58 -4.18 -6.91
CA ASN A 83 -5.35 -3.36 -7.85
C ASN A 83 -4.85 -3.51 -9.30
N THR A 84 -3.53 -3.52 -9.52
CA THR A 84 -2.96 -3.74 -10.86
C THR A 84 -3.30 -5.14 -11.40
N ALA A 85 -3.23 -6.18 -10.57
CA ALA A 85 -3.62 -7.53 -10.97
C ALA A 85 -5.11 -7.62 -11.34
N GLU A 86 -5.98 -6.91 -10.61
CA GLU A 86 -7.40 -6.82 -10.92
C GLU A 86 -7.67 -6.04 -12.21
N LEU A 87 -7.01 -4.90 -12.44
CA LEU A 87 -7.12 -4.17 -13.69
C LEU A 87 -6.69 -5.02 -14.89
N VAL A 88 -5.62 -5.81 -14.78
CA VAL A 88 -5.22 -6.75 -15.83
C VAL A 88 -6.27 -7.83 -16.04
N ARG A 89 -6.83 -8.40 -14.97
CA ARG A 89 -7.92 -9.41 -15.06
C ARG A 89 -9.16 -8.86 -15.76
N LEU A 90 -9.56 -7.62 -15.44
CA LEU A 90 -10.68 -6.93 -16.08
C LEU A 90 -10.37 -6.58 -17.55
N SER A 91 -9.14 -6.13 -17.84
CA SER A 91 -8.70 -5.85 -19.22
C SER A 91 -8.53 -7.14 -20.06
N GLY A 92 -8.21 -8.27 -19.43
CA GLY A 92 -8.07 -9.58 -20.06
C GLY A 92 -9.39 -10.29 -20.35
N GLY A 93 -10.50 -9.82 -19.78
CA GLY A 93 -11.86 -10.24 -20.15
C GLY A 93 -12.37 -9.64 -21.47
N GLY A 94 -11.62 -8.70 -22.05
CA GLY A 94 -11.88 -8.13 -23.36
C GLY A 94 -10.62 -8.21 -24.20
N ARG A 95 -10.41 -9.34 -24.89
CA ARG A 95 -9.45 -9.40 -25.99
C ARG A 95 -10.09 -9.78 -27.32
N PRO A 96 -9.54 -9.19 -28.38
CA PRO A 96 -10.22 -8.85 -29.62
C PRO A 96 -10.18 -10.05 -30.55
N ASN A 97 -11.27 -10.81 -30.53
CA ASN A 97 -11.68 -11.70 -31.62
C ASN A 97 -13.09 -11.31 -32.05
N ALA A 98 -13.31 -10.04 -32.37
CA ALA A 98 -14.39 -9.66 -33.27
C ALA A 98 -13.97 -10.06 -34.69
N GLY A 99 -13.85 -11.38 -34.91
CA GLY A 99 -14.06 -11.93 -36.25
C GLY A 99 -15.48 -11.56 -36.70
N PRO A 100 -15.75 -11.51 -38.01
CA PRO A 100 -17.04 -11.07 -38.54
C PRO A 100 -18.16 -11.99 -37.99
N GLY A 101 -18.88 -11.52 -36.97
CA GLY A 101 -19.97 -12.31 -36.37
C GLY A 101 -20.48 -11.94 -34.97
N ALA A 102 -20.42 -10.68 -34.50
CA ALA A 102 -20.99 -10.33 -33.20
C ALA A 102 -22.35 -9.62 -33.31
N PRO A 103 -23.49 -10.30 -33.09
CA PRO A 103 -24.72 -9.67 -32.66
C PRO A 103 -24.91 -9.86 -31.16
N ALA A 104 -24.82 -8.78 -30.38
CA ALA A 104 -25.42 -8.73 -29.04
C ALA A 104 -25.58 -7.27 -28.63
N ASN A 105 -26.77 -6.75 -28.94
CA ASN A 105 -27.44 -5.60 -28.34
C ASN A 105 -26.78 -5.03 -27.07
N TYR A 106 -26.01 -3.94 -27.21
CA TYR A 106 -25.53 -3.15 -26.08
C TYR A 106 -26.58 -2.08 -25.76
N PRO A 107 -27.19 -2.07 -24.55
CA PRO A 107 -28.28 -1.15 -24.21
C PRO A 107 -27.86 0.33 -24.12
N TYR A 108 -26.57 0.64 -24.23
CA TYR A 108 -26.09 2.02 -24.19
C TYR A 108 -24.74 2.14 -24.92
N ALA A 109 -24.79 2.35 -26.25
CA ALA A 109 -23.65 2.83 -27.00
C ALA A 109 -23.62 4.37 -26.92
N PRO A 110 -22.53 5.00 -26.45
CA PRO A 110 -22.38 6.44 -26.55
C PRO A 110 -22.47 6.86 -28.03
N GLN A 111 -23.50 7.63 -28.38
CA GLN A 111 -23.64 8.20 -29.71
C GLN A 111 -22.64 9.36 -29.83
N TYR A 112 -21.50 9.11 -30.47
CA TYR A 112 -20.62 10.20 -30.87
C TYR A 112 -21.32 11.00 -31.98
N PRO A 113 -21.33 12.34 -31.92
CA PRO A 113 -21.76 13.16 -33.05
C PRO A 113 -20.95 12.78 -34.29
N PRO A 114 -21.57 12.68 -35.48
CA PRO A 114 -20.84 12.40 -36.71
C PRO A 114 -19.75 13.46 -36.91
N ALA A 115 -18.55 13.00 -37.26
CA ALA A 115 -17.44 13.89 -37.60
C ALA A 115 -17.89 14.85 -38.71
N SER A 116 -17.60 16.14 -38.53
CA SER A 116 -17.91 17.17 -39.53
C SER A 116 -17.22 16.83 -40.86
N PRO A 117 -17.87 17.04 -42.02
CA PRO A 117 -17.26 16.82 -43.32
C PRO A 117 -15.98 17.64 -43.45
N THR A 118 -14.88 17.00 -43.83
CA THR A 118 -13.63 17.70 -44.18
C THR A 118 -13.88 18.61 -45.37
N PRO A 119 -13.49 19.90 -45.32
CA PRO A 119 -13.67 20.79 -46.46
C PRO A 119 -12.87 20.28 -47.68
N PRO A 120 -13.38 20.49 -48.91
CA PRO A 120 -12.71 20.04 -50.12
C PRO A 120 -11.33 20.72 -50.28
N PRO A 121 -10.36 20.05 -50.93
CA PRO A 121 -9.05 20.63 -51.21
C PRO A 121 -9.20 21.91 -52.03
N ALA A 122 -8.48 22.98 -51.65
CA ALA A 122 -8.45 24.21 -52.43
C ALA A 122 -7.94 23.93 -53.85
N ALA A 123 -8.68 24.41 -54.85
CA ALA A 123 -8.30 24.26 -56.25
C ALA A 123 -6.94 24.94 -56.52
N PRO A 124 -6.04 24.33 -57.33
CA PRO A 124 -4.84 25.01 -57.77
C PRO A 124 -5.21 26.26 -58.57
N GLY A 125 -4.71 27.43 -58.12
CA GLY A 125 -4.84 28.67 -58.87
C GLY A 125 -4.12 28.57 -60.22
N PHE A 126 -4.71 29.21 -61.23
CA PHE A 126 -4.18 29.38 -62.58
C PHE A 126 -2.86 30.17 -62.59
#